data_AF-A0A368VWP4-F1
#
_entry.id   AF-A0A368VWP4-F1
#
_cell.length_a   1.000
_cell.length_b   1.000
_cell.length_c   1.000
_cell.angle_alpha   90.00
_cell.angle_beta   90.00
_cell.angle_gamma   90.00
#
_symmetry.space_group_name_H-M   'P 1'
#
loop_
_entity.id
_entity.type
_entity.pdbx_description
1 polymer ?
#
loop_
_entity_poly.entity_id
_entity_poly.type
_entity_poly.pdbx_seq_one_letter_code
_entity_poly.pdbx_strand_id
1 'polypeptide(L)'
;MVSHDPERSGEPKRSDPDPSGPESGMRPVRYRAGAAGESWRCVHMAVPEPGGLLVSACGRWFRPERMEQAAGGMPCVACVQALAAAERGEARQRLVDEHGEDGLPR
;
A
#
# COMPACT_ATOMS: atom_id res chain seq x y z
N MET A 1 40.64 4.12 48.38
CA MET A 1 41.07 4.69 47.08
C MET A 1 40.90 3.59 46.02
N VAL A 2 40.06 3.88 45.02
CA VAL A 2 39.85 3.23 43.71
C VAL A 2 39.88 1.70 43.54
N SER A 3 38.76 1.16 43.05
CA SER A 3 38.64 0.28 41.85
C SER A 3 37.15 -0.03 41.67
N HIS A 4 36.38 0.77 40.92
CA HIS A 4 36.06 0.59 39.49
C HIS A 4 35.57 -0.82 39.13
N ASP A 5 34.25 -0.91 38.96
CA ASP A 5 33.49 -1.91 38.20
C ASP A 5 33.98 -1.90 36.73
N PRO A 6 34.13 -3.07 36.08
CA PRO A 6 33.34 -3.23 34.86
C PRO A 6 33.20 -4.70 34.41
N GLU A 7 32.03 -5.36 34.50
CA GLU A 7 31.69 -6.44 33.55
C GLU A 7 30.24 -6.36 33.07
N ARG A 8 30.09 -5.43 32.13
CA ARG A 8 29.15 -5.41 31.01
C ARG A 8 29.00 -6.79 30.36
N SER A 9 27.84 -7.41 30.53
CA SER A 9 27.30 -8.42 29.59
C SER A 9 25.79 -8.36 29.59
N GLY A 10 25.24 -7.23 29.13
CA GLY A 10 23.88 -7.17 28.64
C GLY A 10 23.87 -7.78 27.24
N GLU A 11 23.24 -8.94 27.12
CA GLU A 11 22.93 -9.65 25.88
C GLU A 11 22.44 -8.68 24.79
N PRO A 12 22.75 -8.93 23.50
CA PRO A 12 22.08 -8.20 22.43
C PRO A 12 20.59 -8.51 22.52
N LYS A 13 19.80 -7.53 22.98
CA LYS A 13 18.35 -7.52 22.81
C LYS A 13 18.12 -7.81 21.33
N ARG A 14 17.58 -8.99 21.05
CA ARG A 14 16.99 -9.31 19.75
C ARG A 14 16.05 -8.17 19.44
N SER A 15 16.42 -7.34 18.49
CA SER A 15 15.56 -6.29 17.96
C SER A 15 14.29 -7.00 17.54
N ASP A 16 13.18 -6.69 18.21
CA ASP A 16 11.85 -7.01 17.67
C ASP A 16 11.85 -6.51 16.22
N PRO A 17 11.32 -7.29 15.25
CA PRO A 17 11.15 -6.79 13.91
C PRO A 17 10.26 -5.55 14.02
N ASP A 18 10.81 -4.39 13.68
CA ASP A 18 10.09 -3.12 13.61
C ASP A 18 8.94 -3.30 12.60
N PRO A 19 7.65 -3.32 13.03
CA PRO A 19 6.54 -3.49 12.10
C PRO A 19 6.23 -2.20 11.32
N SER A 20 7.14 -1.21 11.37
CA SER A 20 6.85 0.19 11.02
C SER A 20 7.86 0.77 10.01
N GLY A 21 8.47 -0.06 9.16
CA GLY A 21 8.89 0.44 7.85
C GLY A 21 7.63 0.87 7.08
N PRO A 22 7.63 1.97 6.30
CA PRO A 22 6.49 2.25 5.44
C PRO A 22 6.38 1.06 4.48
N GLU A 23 5.36 0.22 4.70
CA GLU A 23 5.00 -0.81 3.74
C GLU A 23 4.51 -0.07 2.48
N SER A 24 5.47 0.32 1.62
CA SER A 24 5.29 1.12 0.40
C SER A 24 4.60 0.31 -0.71
N GLY A 25 3.70 -0.59 -0.32
CA GLY A 25 2.91 -1.43 -1.19
C GLY A 25 1.47 -0.95 -1.22
N MET A 26 0.83 -1.15 -2.37
CA MET A 26 -0.61 -0.99 -2.50
C MET A 26 -1.30 -2.04 -1.62
N ARG A 27 -2.25 -1.60 -0.80
CA ARG A 27 -2.97 -2.45 0.16
C ARG A 27 -4.48 -2.40 -0.03
N PRO A 28 -5.18 -3.54 0.11
CA PRO A 28 -6.64 -3.58 0.10
C PRO A 28 -7.18 -2.97 1.39
N VAL A 29 -8.01 -1.94 1.29
CA VAL A 29 -8.64 -1.26 2.43
C VAL A 29 -10.13 -1.08 2.20
N ARG A 30 -10.90 -1.05 3.29
CA ARG A 30 -12.32 -0.69 3.26
C ARG A 30 -12.68 0.11 4.51
N TYR A 31 -13.82 0.78 4.50
CA TYR A 31 -14.32 1.43 5.70
C TYR A 31 -14.60 0.40 6.81
N ARG A 32 -14.22 0.76 8.04
CA ARG A 32 -14.64 0.04 9.25
C ARG A 32 -16.16 0.03 9.35
N ALA A 33 -16.70 -0.97 10.04
CA ALA A 33 -18.13 -1.00 10.36
C ALA A 33 -18.52 0.29 11.11
N GLY A 34 -19.59 0.94 10.67
CA GLY A 34 -20.08 2.19 11.27
C GLY A 34 -19.28 3.46 10.90
N ALA A 35 -18.14 3.36 10.19
CA ALA A 35 -17.39 4.54 9.75
C ALA A 35 -17.98 5.21 8.49
N ALA A 36 -18.75 4.45 7.71
CA ALA A 36 -19.52 4.89 6.55
C ALA A 36 -20.75 3.96 6.38
N GLY A 37 -21.71 4.36 5.53
CA GLY A 37 -22.82 3.48 5.17
C GLY A 37 -22.34 2.18 4.51
N GLU A 38 -23.06 1.07 4.71
CA GLU A 38 -22.63 -0.26 4.25
C GLU A 38 -22.41 -0.35 2.73
N SER A 39 -23.19 0.40 1.94
CA SER A 39 -23.01 0.51 0.49
C SER A 39 -21.67 1.10 0.06
N TRP A 40 -20.93 1.71 0.98
CA TRP A 40 -19.62 2.29 0.76
C TRP A 40 -18.48 1.37 1.21
N ARG A 41 -18.77 0.19 1.77
CA ARG A 41 -17.77 -0.76 2.27
C ARG A 41 -17.22 -1.70 1.20
N CYS A 42 -16.99 -1.19 -0.01
CA CYS A 42 -16.20 -1.89 -1.02
C CYS A 42 -14.70 -1.80 -0.71
N VAL A 43 -13.93 -2.72 -1.29
CA VAL A 43 -12.48 -2.79 -1.12
C VAL A 43 -11.80 -1.90 -2.15
N HIS A 44 -11.04 -0.93 -1.68
CA HIS A 44 -10.19 -0.08 -2.48
C HIS A 44 -8.73 -0.54 -2.38
N MET A 45 -8.01 -0.50 -3.50
CA MET A 45 -6.57 -0.69 -3.52
C MET A 45 -5.92 0.68 -3.29
N ALA A 46 -5.20 0.87 -2.19
CA ALA A 46 -4.69 2.17 -1.77
C ALA A 46 -3.22 2.13 -1.36
N VAL A 47 -2.51 3.23 -1.60
CA VAL A 47 -1.13 3.45 -1.17
C VAL A 47 -1.09 4.54 -0.08
N PRO A 48 -0.16 4.45 0.87
CA PRO A 48 0.08 5.54 1.82
C PRO A 48 0.73 6.73 1.11
N GLU A 49 0.23 7.93 1.38
CA GLU A 49 0.79 9.19 0.88
C GLU A 49 1.48 9.97 2.02
N PRO A 50 2.45 10.86 1.69
CA PRO A 50 3.01 11.79 2.65
C PRO A 50 1.91 12.57 3.39
N GLY A 51 2.01 12.68 4.71
CA GLY A 51 0.97 13.25 5.56
C GLY A 51 0.01 12.23 6.17
N GLY A 52 0.29 10.92 5.99
CA GLY A 52 -0.41 9.86 6.70
C GLY A 52 -1.81 9.59 6.17
N LEU A 53 -2.12 10.00 4.94
CA LEU A 53 -3.38 9.66 4.27
C LEU A 53 -3.19 8.41 3.41
N LEU A 54 -4.33 7.84 2.99
CA LEU A 54 -4.37 6.79 1.98
C LEU A 54 -4.99 7.34 0.71
N VAL A 55 -4.36 7.08 -0.44
CA VAL A 55 -4.97 7.37 -1.74
C VAL A 55 -5.24 6.06 -2.47
N SER A 56 -6.47 5.86 -2.95
CA SER A 56 -6.78 4.69 -3.79
C SER A 56 -6.33 4.87 -5.22
N ALA A 57 -6.22 3.75 -5.93
CA ALA A 57 -6.06 3.72 -7.38
C ALA A 57 -7.16 4.48 -8.13
N CYS A 58 -8.37 4.61 -7.56
CA CYS A 58 -9.44 5.42 -8.14
C CYS A 58 -9.40 6.90 -7.73
N GLY A 59 -8.29 7.37 -7.14
CA GLY A 59 -8.06 8.76 -6.76
C GLY A 59 -8.77 9.22 -5.49
N ARG A 60 -9.28 8.30 -4.66
CA ARG A 60 -10.01 8.66 -3.44
C ARG A 60 -9.09 8.72 -2.24
N TRP A 61 -9.22 9.79 -1.47
CA TRP A 61 -8.48 9.99 -0.23
C TRP A 61 -9.22 9.42 0.97
N PHE A 62 -8.50 8.69 1.82
CA PHE A 62 -9.02 8.14 3.07
C PHE A 62 -8.16 8.53 4.25
N ARG A 63 -8.83 8.69 5.39
CA ARG A 63 -8.20 8.80 6.70
C ARG A 63 -7.98 7.40 7.26
N PRO A 64 -6.73 6.98 7.58
CA PRO A 64 -6.45 5.61 8.00
C PRO A 64 -7.28 5.13 9.19
N GLU A 65 -7.61 6.02 10.14
CA GLU A 65 -8.39 5.68 11.32
C GLU A 65 -9.83 5.22 11.01
N ARG A 66 -10.36 5.58 9.84
CA ARG A 66 -11.67 5.13 9.36
C ARG A 66 -11.62 3.85 8.55
N MET A 67 -10.42 3.38 8.23
CA MET A 67 -10.19 2.24 7.36
C MET A 67 -9.69 1.04 8.14
N GLU A 68 -9.96 -0.14 7.60
CA GLU A 68 -9.37 -1.41 7.99
C GLU A 68 -8.75 -2.08 6.77
N GLN A 69 -7.68 -2.84 6.98
CA GLN A 69 -7.12 -3.69 5.94
C GLN A 69 -8.12 -4.81 5.64
N ALA A 70 -8.42 -5.00 4.36
CA ALA A 70 -9.42 -5.98 3.93
C ALA A 70 -8.74 -7.26 3.47
N ALA A 71 -9.03 -8.39 4.12
CA ALA A 71 -8.65 -9.71 3.63
C ALA A 71 -9.52 -10.20 2.45
N GLY A 72 -10.64 -9.51 2.18
CA GLY A 72 -11.57 -9.82 1.09
C GLY A 72 -12.81 -8.92 1.11
N GLY A 73 -13.63 -9.03 0.06
CA GLY A 73 -14.86 -8.25 -0.11
C GLY A 73 -15.10 -7.84 -1.56
N MET A 74 -16.20 -7.13 -1.81
CA MET A 74 -16.51 -6.62 -3.15
C MET A 74 -15.51 -5.53 -3.56
N PRO A 75 -14.76 -5.70 -4.66
CA PRO A 75 -13.79 -4.72 -5.08
C PRO A 75 -14.48 -3.45 -5.62
N CYS A 76 -13.85 -2.30 -5.40
CA CYS A 76 -14.24 -1.08 -6.08
C CYS A 76 -13.94 -1.21 -7.58
N VAL A 77 -14.98 -1.23 -8.41
CA VAL A 77 -14.86 -1.38 -9.87
C VAL A 77 -13.95 -0.31 -10.47
N ALA A 78 -14.03 0.94 -9.98
CA ALA A 78 -13.18 2.02 -10.46
C ALA A 78 -11.69 1.79 -10.13
N CYS A 79 -11.36 1.21 -8.97
CA CYS A 79 -9.99 0.82 -8.67
C CYS A 79 -9.49 -0.27 -9.63
N VAL A 80 -10.31 -1.28 -9.91
CA VAL A 80 -9.95 -2.36 -10.84
C VAL A 80 -9.71 -1.81 -12.25
N GLN A 81 -10.58 -0.92 -12.74
CA GLN A 81 -10.43 -0.30 -14.05
C GLN A 81 -9.18 0.57 -14.14
N ALA A 82 -8.87 1.35 -13.10
CA ALA A 82 -7.67 2.18 -13.05
C ALA A 82 -6.39 1.34 -13.10
N LEU A 83 -6.33 0.24 -12.35
CA LEU A 83 -5.19 -0.68 -12.35
C LEU A 83 -5.03 -1.39 -13.70
N ALA A 84 -6.11 -1.90 -14.28
CA ALA A 84 -6.07 -2.52 -15.60
C ALA A 84 -5.69 -1.53 -16.72
N ALA A 85 -6.00 -0.24 -16.56
CA ALA A 85 -5.53 0.80 -17.49
C ALA A 85 -4.03 1.07 -17.31
N ALA A 86 -3.54 1.13 -16.07
CA ALA A 86 -2.12 1.31 -15.77
C ALA A 86 -1.28 0.15 -16.32
N GLU A 87 -1.67 -1.10 -16.06
CA GLU A 87 -0.99 -2.29 -16.58
C GLU A 87 -0.93 -2.31 -18.11
N ARG A 88 -2.03 -1.92 -18.79
CA ARG A 88 -2.04 -1.81 -20.25
C ARG A 88 -1.13 -0.71 -20.76
N GLY A 89 -1.06 0.43 -20.06
CA GLY A 89 -0.13 1.51 -20.38
C GLY A 89 1.33 1.06 -20.25
N GLU A 90 1.67 0.38 -19.17
CA GLU A 90 3.01 -0.18 -18.95
C GLU A 90 3.36 -1.26 -19.98
N ALA A 91 2.43 -2.17 -20.29
CA ALA A 91 2.63 -3.19 -21.31
C ALA A 91 2.85 -2.54 -22.70
N ARG A 92 2.06 -1.52 -23.04
CA ARG A 92 2.26 -0.75 -24.27
C ARG A 92 3.63 -0.08 -24.29
N GLN A 93 4.05 0.55 -23.19
CA GLN A 93 5.36 1.20 -23.12
C GLN A 93 6.50 0.21 -23.33
N ARG A 94 6.43 -0.98 -22.70
CA ARG A 94 7.42 -2.05 -22.91
C ARG A 94 7.50 -2.49 -24.37
N LEU A 95 6.36 -2.69 -25.04
CA LEU A 95 6.35 -3.04 -26.46
C LEU A 95 6.98 -1.94 -27.33
N VAL A 96 6.75 -0.66 -27.01
CA VAL A 96 7.41 0.46 -27.69
C VAL A 96 8.92 0.45 -27.44
N ASP A 97 9.35 0.21 -26.19
CA ASP A 97 10.75 0.16 -25.83
C ASP A 97 11.49 -1.03 -26.50
N GLU A 98 10.80 -2.17 -26.68
CA GLU A 98 11.36 -3.40 -27.27
C GLU A 98 11.33 -3.42 -28.80
N HIS A 99 10.29 -2.87 -29.43
CA HIS A 99 10.01 -3.03 -30.86
C HIS A 99 9.91 -1.72 -31.65
N GLY A 100 10.02 -0.57 -30.98
CA GLY A 100 9.68 0.72 -31.58
C GLY A 100 8.17 0.89 -31.80
N GLU A 101 7.73 2.09 -32.19
CA GLU A 101 6.29 2.38 -32.36
C GLU A 101 5.62 1.56 -33.49
N ASP A 102 6.42 1.04 -34.43
CA ASP A 102 5.95 0.24 -35.57
C ASP A 102 5.51 -1.19 -35.19
N GLY A 103 5.85 -1.65 -33.97
CA GLY A 103 5.53 -3.00 -33.48
C GLY A 103 4.19 -3.14 -32.75
N LEU A 104 3.42 -2.05 -32.59
CA LEU A 104 2.17 -2.08 -31.83
C LEU A 104 1.02 -2.68 -32.65
N PRO A 105 0.25 -3.65 -32.10
CA PRO A 105 -0.97 -4.13 -32.75
C PRO A 105 -1.99 -2.98 -32.82
N ARG A 106 -2.57 -2.79 -34.02
CA ARG A 106 -3.61 -1.78 -34.29
C ARG A 106 -4.97 -2.16 -33.72
#